data_AF-A0A6P8NRE4-F1
#
_entry.id   AF-A0A6P8NRE4-F1
#
_cell.length_a   1.000
_cell.length_b   1.000
_cell.length_c   1.000
_cell.angle_alpha   90.00
_cell.angle_beta   90.00
_cell.angle_gamma   90.00
#
_symmetry.space_group_name_H-M   'P 1'
#
loop_
_entity.id
_entity.type
_entity.pdbx_description
1 polymer ?
#
loop_
_entity_poly.entity_id
_entity_poly.type
_entity_poly.pdbx_seq_one_letter_code
_entity_poly.pdbx_strand_id
1 'polypeptide(L)'
;MMPLDCWPKIMLANQEEEFITVRVQDPRIQNEGSWNSYVDYKIFLHTNSKAFTAKTSCVRRRYREFVWLRKLLQKNAGLVPVPELPGKAPFFVGSSDEFVEKRRQGLQQFLEETLQNMVLLSDSRLHLFLQSQLSLAEIEACVQGQGPLTVSDAVFSYAMSNQGWVQEEDPHSTIQLARGDDASRNIKGKTDSQDCLDQREPI
;
A
#
# COMPACT_ATOMS: atom_id res chain seq x y z
N MET A 1 -30.10 -45.59 26.00
CA MET A 1 -30.36 -45.52 24.55
C MET A 1 -31.00 -44.17 24.31
N MET A 2 -30.26 -43.18 23.81
CA MET A 2 -30.79 -41.81 23.66
C MET A 2 -31.58 -41.68 22.34
N PRO A 3 -32.63 -40.84 22.29
CA PRO A 3 -33.53 -40.73 21.14
C PRO A 3 -32.81 -40.19 19.89
N LEU A 4 -33.20 -40.70 18.72
CA LEU A 4 -32.59 -40.44 17.40
C LEU A 4 -32.90 -39.04 16.81
N ASP A 5 -33.56 -38.16 17.55
CA ASP A 5 -34.14 -36.92 17.00
C ASP A 5 -33.31 -35.65 17.27
N CYS A 6 -32.14 -35.77 17.90
CA CYS A 6 -31.26 -34.63 18.17
C CYS A 6 -30.23 -34.36 17.07
N TRP A 7 -30.16 -35.19 16.03
CA TRP A 7 -29.04 -35.19 15.08
C TRP A 7 -29.13 -34.39 13.76
N PRO A 8 -30.02 -33.39 13.58
CA PRO A 8 -29.79 -32.37 12.55
C PRO A 8 -29.47 -30.97 13.08
N LYS A 9 -29.51 -30.73 14.40
CA LYS A 9 -29.29 -29.36 14.96
C LYS A 9 -27.85 -29.05 15.39
N ILE A 10 -26.95 -30.04 15.40
CA ILE A 10 -25.53 -29.84 15.79
C ILE A 10 -24.66 -29.37 14.60
N MET A 11 -25.17 -29.39 13.36
CA MET A 11 -24.37 -29.09 12.16
C MET A 11 -24.61 -27.68 11.56
N LEU A 12 -25.56 -26.89 12.07
CA LEU A 12 -25.70 -25.49 11.68
C LEU A 12 -24.93 -24.60 12.65
N ALA A 13 -23.64 -24.93 12.85
CA ALA A 13 -22.72 -23.99 13.48
C ALA A 13 -22.64 -22.78 12.56
N ASN A 14 -23.22 -21.66 13.02
CA ASN A 14 -23.03 -20.29 12.57
C ASN A 14 -21.92 -20.15 11.51
N GLN A 15 -22.23 -20.37 10.21
CA GLN A 15 -21.27 -20.12 9.14
C GLN A 15 -21.21 -18.61 8.98
N GLU A 16 -20.27 -17.99 9.69
CA GLU A 16 -19.89 -16.61 9.40
C GLU A 16 -19.53 -16.53 7.91
N GLU A 17 -20.20 -15.63 7.20
CA GLU A 17 -19.95 -15.42 5.76
C GLU A 17 -18.49 -15.01 5.57
N GLU A 18 -17.79 -15.71 4.67
CA GLU A 18 -16.37 -15.44 4.41
C GLU A 18 -16.22 -14.12 3.65
N PHE A 19 -15.36 -13.23 4.14
CA PHE A 19 -15.10 -11.94 3.53
C PHE A 19 -13.60 -11.70 3.35
N ILE A 20 -13.23 -11.02 2.27
CA ILE A 20 -11.88 -10.49 2.05
C ILE A 20 -12.04 -9.02 1.72
N THR A 21 -11.56 -8.15 2.60
CA THR A 21 -11.53 -6.70 2.38
C THR A 21 -10.09 -6.26 2.15
N VAL A 22 -9.85 -5.58 1.02
CA VAL A 22 -8.56 -4.97 0.70
C VAL A 22 -8.71 -3.47 0.48
N ARG A 23 -7.72 -2.68 0.88
CA ARG A 23 -7.67 -1.22 0.68
C ARG A 23 -6.27 -0.80 0.27
N VAL A 24 -6.14 -0.14 -0.87
CA VAL A 24 -4.94 0.52 -1.36
C VAL A 24 -5.08 2.01 -1.08
N GLN A 25 -4.23 2.54 -0.21
CA GLN A 25 -4.37 3.88 0.36
C GLN A 25 -3.02 4.53 0.59
N ASP A 26 -3.05 5.78 1.05
CA ASP A 26 -1.88 6.50 1.58
C ASP A 26 -0.65 6.41 0.65
N PRO A 27 -0.74 6.96 -0.58
CA PRO A 27 0.41 7.02 -1.46
C PRO A 27 1.51 7.89 -0.84
N ARG A 28 2.76 7.39 -0.81
CA ARG A 28 3.90 8.15 -0.29
C ARG A 28 5.09 8.12 -1.22
N ILE A 29 5.82 9.23 -1.27
CA ILE A 29 7.11 9.31 -1.95
C ILE A 29 8.16 8.73 -1.01
N GLN A 30 8.87 7.72 -1.49
CA GLN A 30 10.03 7.13 -0.85
C GLN A 30 11.30 7.71 -1.46
N ASN A 31 12.33 7.90 -0.64
CA ASN A 31 13.63 8.47 -1.04
C ASN A 31 13.50 9.80 -1.81
N GLU A 32 12.67 10.72 -1.32
CA GLU A 32 12.48 12.02 -1.95
C GLU A 32 13.81 12.76 -2.16
N GLY A 33 13.99 13.38 -3.33
CA GLY A 33 15.24 14.06 -3.71
C GLY A 33 16.39 13.14 -4.14
N SER A 34 16.23 11.82 -4.10
CA SER A 34 17.23 10.84 -4.57
C SER A 34 16.93 10.32 -5.99
N TRP A 35 17.97 9.87 -6.68
CA TRP A 35 17.86 9.20 -8.00
C TRP A 35 16.98 7.94 -7.97
N ASN A 36 16.82 7.33 -6.79
CA ASN A 36 16.00 6.15 -6.58
C ASN A 36 14.67 6.48 -5.86
N SER A 37 14.13 7.69 -6.09
CA SER A 37 12.81 8.09 -5.60
C SER A 37 11.68 7.30 -6.28
N TYR A 38 10.62 6.97 -5.53
CA TYR A 38 9.44 6.31 -6.07
C TYR A 38 8.21 6.50 -5.20
N VAL A 39 7.02 6.30 -5.78
CA VAL A 39 5.76 6.24 -5.02
C VAL A 39 5.42 4.79 -4.68
N ASP A 40 5.10 4.55 -3.42
CA ASP A 40 4.49 3.31 -2.94
C ASP A 40 3.10 3.56 -2.34
N TYR A 41 2.37 2.47 -2.11
CA TYR A 41 0.99 2.49 -1.63
C TYR A 41 0.87 1.55 -0.43
N LYS A 42 0.17 1.99 0.61
CA LYS A 42 -0.25 1.14 1.73
C LYS A 42 -1.33 0.20 1.24
N ILE A 43 -1.16 -1.10 1.47
CA ILE A 43 -2.17 -2.13 1.24
C ILE A 43 -2.59 -2.65 2.60
N PHE A 44 -3.85 -2.40 2.97
CA PHE A 44 -4.48 -2.97 4.15
C PHE A 44 -5.39 -4.13 3.73
N LEU A 45 -5.26 -5.27 4.40
CA LEU A 45 -6.11 -6.44 4.20
C LEU A 45 -6.73 -6.84 5.54
N HIS A 46 -8.03 -7.15 5.51
CA HIS A 46 -8.78 -7.70 6.63
C HIS A 46 -9.71 -8.81 6.12
N THR A 47 -9.66 -9.98 6.73
CA THR A 47 -10.39 -11.16 6.26
C THR A 47 -10.63 -12.16 7.40
N ASN A 48 -11.75 -12.88 7.35
CA ASN A 48 -11.95 -14.11 8.13
C ASN A 48 -11.59 -15.37 7.32
N SER A 49 -11.18 -15.23 6.06
CA SER A 49 -10.91 -16.34 5.14
C SER A 49 -9.81 -17.27 5.62
N LYS A 50 -9.98 -18.57 5.34
CA LYS A 50 -8.98 -19.61 5.64
C LYS A 50 -7.87 -19.67 4.59
N ALA A 51 -8.03 -18.99 3.45
CA ALA A 51 -6.99 -18.89 2.43
C ALA A 51 -5.79 -18.07 2.91
N PHE A 52 -5.97 -17.21 3.92
CA PHE A 52 -4.93 -16.29 4.43
C PHE A 52 -4.37 -16.76 5.77
N THR A 53 -3.06 -16.60 5.93
CA THR A 53 -2.37 -16.93 7.18
C THR A 53 -2.66 -15.92 8.28
N ALA A 54 -2.56 -14.61 7.98
CA ALA A 54 -2.93 -13.55 8.91
C ALA A 54 -4.34 -13.01 8.60
N LYS A 55 -5.13 -12.71 9.63
CA LYS A 55 -6.49 -12.13 9.48
C LYS A 55 -6.46 -10.65 9.14
N THR A 56 -5.39 -9.96 9.52
CA THR A 56 -5.09 -8.59 9.13
C THR A 56 -3.65 -8.48 8.65
N SER A 57 -3.41 -7.66 7.65
CA SER A 57 -2.06 -7.27 7.26
C SER A 57 -2.03 -5.84 6.73
N CYS A 58 -0.87 -5.21 6.88
CA CYS A 58 -0.59 -3.90 6.34
C CYS A 58 0.82 -3.92 5.75
N VAL A 59 0.95 -3.68 4.45
CA VAL A 59 2.23 -3.69 3.73
C VAL A 59 2.34 -2.48 2.81
N ARG A 60 3.54 -2.14 2.36
CA ARG A 60 3.74 -1.13 1.31
C ARG A 60 4.35 -1.72 0.06
N ARG A 61 3.74 -1.42 -1.08
CA ARG A 61 4.17 -1.90 -2.39
C ARG A 61 4.11 -0.79 -3.41
N ARG A 62 5.12 -0.73 -4.29
CA ARG A 62 5.15 0.22 -5.42
C ARG A 62 4.63 -0.43 -6.70
N TYR A 63 4.20 0.40 -7.65
CA TYR A 63 3.57 -0.05 -8.90
C TYR A 63 4.36 -1.12 -9.68
N ARG A 64 5.70 -1.04 -9.74
CA ARG A 64 6.53 -2.04 -10.44
C ARG A 64 6.41 -3.45 -9.84
N GLU A 65 6.14 -3.55 -8.55
CA GLU A 65 5.95 -4.83 -7.85
C GLU A 65 4.59 -5.44 -8.22
N PHE A 66 3.55 -4.62 -8.40
CA PHE A 66 2.27 -5.07 -8.95
C PHE A 66 2.41 -5.60 -10.39
N VAL A 67 3.21 -4.93 -11.22
CA VAL A 67 3.51 -5.40 -12.59
C VAL A 67 4.18 -6.78 -12.55
N TRP A 68 5.11 -6.98 -11.64
CA TRP A 68 5.75 -8.28 -11.41
C TRP A 68 4.72 -9.34 -10.96
N LEU A 69 3.88 -9.01 -9.97
CA LEU A 69 2.86 -9.91 -9.44
C LEU A 69 1.89 -10.36 -10.54
N ARG A 70 1.34 -9.41 -11.32
CA ARG A 70 0.42 -9.71 -12.42
C ARG A 70 1.06 -10.64 -13.43
N LYS A 71 2.32 -10.41 -13.83
CA LYS A 71 3.02 -11.26 -14.81
C LYS A 71 3.14 -12.70 -14.30
N LEU A 72 3.38 -12.89 -13.00
CA LEU A 72 3.48 -14.21 -12.40
C LEU A 72 2.11 -14.90 -12.27
N LEU A 73 1.10 -14.17 -11.82
CA LEU A 73 -0.27 -14.68 -11.81
C LEU A 73 -0.69 -15.12 -13.20
N GLN A 74 -0.40 -14.35 -14.25
CA GLN A 74 -0.71 -14.73 -15.63
C GLN A 74 0.00 -16.00 -16.08
N LYS A 75 1.24 -16.21 -15.64
CA LYS A 75 1.99 -17.44 -15.95
C LYS A 75 1.35 -18.67 -15.29
N ASN A 76 0.79 -18.51 -14.10
CA ASN A 76 0.32 -19.61 -13.26
C ASN A 76 -1.21 -19.84 -13.37
N ALA A 77 -1.96 -18.87 -13.88
CA ALA A 77 -3.43 -18.88 -13.93
C ALA A 77 -4.04 -19.78 -15.04
N GLY A 78 -3.22 -20.33 -15.94
CA GLY A 78 -3.70 -21.13 -17.08
C GLY A 78 -4.60 -20.32 -18.01
N LEU A 79 -5.89 -20.65 -18.07
CA LEU A 79 -6.90 -19.95 -18.88
C LEU A 79 -7.67 -18.87 -18.10
N VAL A 80 -7.43 -18.73 -16.80
CA VAL A 80 -8.12 -17.75 -15.96
C VAL A 80 -7.61 -16.35 -16.31
N PRO A 81 -8.50 -15.39 -16.66
CA PRO A 81 -8.08 -14.02 -16.95
C PRO A 81 -7.57 -13.34 -15.67
N VAL A 82 -6.41 -12.70 -15.78
CA VAL A 82 -5.85 -11.90 -14.68
C VAL A 82 -6.23 -10.43 -14.90
N PRO A 83 -6.79 -9.75 -13.88
CA PRO A 83 -7.17 -8.34 -13.97
C PRO A 83 -6.07 -7.45 -14.54
N GLU A 84 -6.47 -6.43 -15.30
CA GLU A 84 -5.53 -5.46 -15.86
C GLU A 84 -5.02 -4.51 -14.78
N LEU A 85 -3.77 -4.06 -14.91
CA LEU A 85 -3.25 -2.98 -14.07
C LEU A 85 -3.61 -1.63 -14.69
N PRO A 86 -3.73 -0.55 -13.88
CA PRO A 86 -3.85 0.78 -14.43
C PRO A 86 -2.65 1.06 -15.35
N GLY A 87 -2.93 1.70 -16.49
CA GLY A 87 -1.94 1.98 -17.52
C GLY A 87 -0.72 2.72 -16.98
N LYS A 88 0.42 2.56 -17.67
CA LYS A 88 1.59 3.42 -17.44
C LYS A 88 1.18 4.86 -17.76
N ALA A 89 1.71 5.83 -17.01
CA ALA A 89 1.35 7.24 -17.14
C ALA A 89 1.36 7.66 -18.62
N PRO A 90 0.24 8.15 -19.19
CA PRO A 90 0.35 8.90 -20.42
C PRO A 90 1.20 10.14 -20.12
N PHE A 91 2.18 10.43 -20.97
CA PHE A 91 3.12 11.54 -20.80
C PHE A 91 2.46 12.94 -20.70
N PHE A 92 1.14 13.06 -20.85
CA PHE A 92 0.45 14.33 -21.08
C PHE A 92 -0.94 14.49 -20.40
N VAL A 93 -1.27 13.75 -19.34
CA VAL A 93 -2.60 13.91 -18.70
C VAL A 93 -2.49 14.02 -17.18
N GLY A 94 -2.88 15.18 -16.65
CA GLY A 94 -3.14 15.43 -15.22
C GLY A 94 -1.97 15.97 -14.41
N SER A 95 -2.27 16.51 -13.23
CA SER A 95 -1.26 16.79 -12.21
C SER A 95 -0.65 15.48 -11.69
N SER A 96 0.53 15.55 -11.06
CA SER A 96 1.16 14.38 -10.42
C SER A 96 0.20 13.67 -9.46
N ASP A 97 -0.62 14.44 -8.74
CA ASP A 97 -1.56 13.92 -7.74
C ASP A 97 -2.74 13.17 -8.37
N GLU A 98 -3.30 13.69 -9.47
CA GLU A 98 -4.37 13.00 -10.21
C GLU A 98 -3.87 11.66 -10.74
N PHE A 99 -2.63 11.64 -11.26
CA PHE A 99 -2.01 10.42 -11.73
C PHE A 99 -1.81 9.39 -10.61
N VAL A 100 -1.31 9.84 -9.45
CA VAL A 100 -1.11 8.98 -8.28
C VAL A 100 -2.42 8.40 -7.79
N GLU A 101 -3.49 9.20 -7.72
CA GLU A 101 -4.82 8.76 -7.28
C GLU A 101 -5.48 7.80 -8.28
N LYS A 102 -5.44 8.11 -9.59
CA LYS A 102 -5.95 7.20 -10.63
C LYS A 102 -5.23 5.85 -10.60
N ARG A 103 -3.92 5.86 -10.38
CA ARG A 103 -3.14 4.64 -10.19
C ARG A 103 -3.57 3.90 -8.92
N ARG A 104 -3.74 4.58 -7.79
CA ARG A 104 -4.22 3.97 -6.53
C ARG A 104 -5.57 3.27 -6.74
N GLN A 105 -6.51 3.91 -7.43
CA GLN A 105 -7.82 3.33 -7.76
C GLN A 105 -7.70 2.08 -8.64
N GLY A 106 -6.86 2.11 -9.68
CA GLY A 106 -6.66 0.92 -10.51
C GLY A 106 -5.96 -0.22 -9.77
N LEU A 107 -5.04 0.09 -8.84
CA LEU A 107 -4.42 -0.91 -7.97
C LEU A 107 -5.43 -1.52 -6.98
N GLN A 108 -6.36 -0.70 -6.45
CA GLN A 108 -7.48 -1.16 -5.64
C GLN A 108 -8.33 -2.17 -6.40
N GLN A 109 -8.80 -1.79 -7.59
CA GLN A 109 -9.64 -2.64 -8.44
C GLN A 109 -8.92 -3.95 -8.83
N PHE A 110 -7.65 -3.87 -9.21
CA PHE A 110 -6.83 -5.04 -9.52
C PHE A 110 -6.82 -6.05 -8.37
N LEU A 111 -6.64 -5.59 -7.12
CA LEU A 111 -6.64 -6.49 -5.96
C LEU A 111 -8.04 -7.02 -5.65
N GLU A 112 -9.08 -6.18 -5.69
CA GLU A 112 -10.46 -6.63 -5.44
C GLU A 112 -10.87 -7.75 -6.40
N GLU A 113 -10.58 -7.60 -7.70
CA GLU A 113 -10.88 -8.63 -8.71
C GLU A 113 -9.99 -9.88 -8.55
N THR A 114 -8.70 -9.69 -8.23
CA THR A 114 -7.76 -10.82 -8.03
C THR A 114 -8.19 -11.68 -6.84
N LEU A 115 -8.61 -11.05 -5.75
CA LEU A 115 -8.99 -11.72 -4.50
C LEU A 115 -10.37 -12.38 -4.56
N GLN A 116 -11.16 -12.14 -5.60
CA GLN A 116 -12.40 -12.88 -5.85
C GLN A 116 -12.17 -14.19 -6.61
N ASN A 117 -10.97 -14.41 -7.15
CA ASN A 117 -10.66 -15.58 -7.97
C ASN A 117 -9.85 -16.63 -7.19
N MET A 118 -10.45 -17.80 -6.92
CA MET A 118 -9.81 -18.87 -6.15
C MET A 118 -8.52 -19.42 -6.77
N VAL A 119 -8.40 -19.41 -8.12
CA VAL A 119 -7.18 -19.87 -8.80
C VAL A 119 -6.04 -18.90 -8.52
N LEU A 120 -6.29 -17.59 -8.60
CA LEU A 120 -5.28 -16.57 -8.29
C LEU A 120 -4.93 -16.55 -6.80
N LEU A 121 -5.94 -16.72 -5.94
CA LEU A 121 -5.76 -16.84 -4.49
C LEU A 121 -4.93 -18.06 -4.06
N SER A 122 -4.84 -19.09 -4.89
CA SER A 122 -4.00 -20.26 -4.56
C SER A 122 -2.50 -20.00 -4.69
N ASP A 123 -2.09 -18.88 -5.32
CA ASP A 123 -0.67 -18.56 -5.52
C ASP A 123 -0.04 -17.97 -4.24
N SER A 124 0.93 -18.68 -3.66
CA SER A 124 1.64 -18.24 -2.45
C SER A 124 2.38 -16.91 -2.62
N ARG A 125 2.73 -16.51 -3.85
CA ARG A 125 3.37 -15.21 -4.12
C ARG A 125 2.42 -14.05 -3.86
N LEU A 126 1.12 -14.23 -4.13
CA LEU A 126 0.10 -13.24 -3.81
C LEU A 126 -0.01 -13.06 -2.29
N HIS A 127 0.01 -14.16 -1.54
CA HIS A 127 -0.03 -14.12 -0.07
C HIS A 127 1.19 -13.42 0.51
N LEU A 128 2.40 -13.77 0.06
CA LEU A 128 3.62 -13.08 0.51
C LEU A 128 3.63 -11.60 0.11
N PHE A 129 3.11 -11.26 -1.07
CA PHE A 129 3.00 -9.88 -1.51
C PHE A 129 2.08 -9.04 -0.60
N LEU A 130 0.97 -9.61 -0.13
CA LEU A 130 -0.05 -8.94 0.68
C LEU A 130 0.20 -9.01 2.20
N GLN A 131 0.91 -10.04 2.67
CA GLN A 131 1.01 -10.36 4.09
C GLN A 131 2.46 -10.38 4.62
N SER A 132 3.43 -9.96 3.81
CA SER A 132 4.82 -9.76 4.23
C SER A 132 5.45 -8.56 3.54
N GLN A 133 6.52 -8.01 4.11
CA GLN A 133 7.32 -6.94 3.48
C GLN A 133 8.56 -7.48 2.71
N LEU A 134 8.59 -8.78 2.40
CA LEU A 134 9.67 -9.38 1.61
C LEU A 134 9.82 -8.70 0.25
N SER A 135 11.07 -8.52 -0.20
CA SER A 135 11.38 -8.09 -1.56
C SER A 135 10.98 -9.17 -2.58
N LEU A 136 10.83 -8.79 -3.86
CA LEU A 136 10.41 -9.73 -4.92
C LEU A 136 11.35 -10.93 -5.07
N ALA A 137 12.65 -10.73 -4.83
CA ALA A 137 13.64 -11.80 -4.87
C ALA A 137 13.47 -12.77 -3.69
N GLU A 138 13.21 -12.23 -2.48
CA GLU A 138 12.95 -13.05 -1.29
C GLU A 138 11.63 -13.81 -1.40
N ILE A 139 10.61 -13.22 -2.04
CA ILE A 139 9.35 -13.92 -2.33
C ILE A 139 9.61 -15.14 -3.22
N GLU A 140 10.34 -14.99 -4.33
CA GLU A 140 10.69 -16.13 -5.19
C GLU A 140 11.50 -17.19 -4.44
N ALA A 141 12.54 -16.78 -3.71
CA ALA A 141 13.36 -17.70 -2.94
C ALA A 141 12.54 -18.47 -1.89
N CYS A 142 11.63 -17.80 -1.19
CA CYS A 142 10.74 -18.43 -0.21
C CYS A 142 9.82 -19.47 -0.86
N VAL A 143 9.17 -19.14 -1.98
CA VAL A 143 8.26 -20.07 -2.66
C VAL A 143 9.00 -21.25 -3.31
N GLN A 144 10.26 -21.07 -3.70
CA GLN A 144 11.11 -22.14 -4.23
C GLN A 144 11.78 -23.00 -3.14
N GLY A 145 11.55 -22.70 -1.85
CA GLY A 145 12.19 -23.41 -0.74
C GLY A 145 13.69 -23.12 -0.59
N GLN A 146 14.17 -22.00 -1.16
CA GLN A 146 15.56 -21.54 -1.07
C GLN A 146 15.75 -20.50 0.05
N GLY A 147 14.67 -19.97 0.61
CA GLY A 147 14.69 -19.04 1.73
C GLY A 147 14.78 -19.74 3.10
N PRO A 148 15.13 -19.01 4.17
CA PRO A 148 15.24 -19.56 5.52
C PRO A 148 13.89 -19.84 6.20
N LEU A 149 12.80 -19.28 5.67
CA LEU A 149 11.45 -19.37 6.21
C LEU A 149 10.50 -19.99 5.19
N THR A 150 9.51 -20.73 5.68
CA THR A 150 8.35 -21.13 4.87
C THR A 150 7.46 -19.91 4.59
N VAL A 151 6.52 -20.06 3.66
CA VAL A 151 5.54 -19.00 3.33
C VAL A 151 4.77 -18.58 4.58
N SER A 152 4.25 -19.54 5.34
CA SER A 152 3.47 -19.26 6.55
C SER A 152 4.32 -18.62 7.65
N ASP A 153 5.57 -19.07 7.82
CA ASP A 153 6.47 -18.50 8.82
C ASP A 153 6.86 -17.06 8.48
N ALA A 154 7.08 -16.76 7.20
CA ALA A 154 7.37 -15.40 6.74
C ALA A 154 6.19 -14.45 7.04
N VAL A 155 4.96 -14.89 6.77
CA VAL A 155 3.75 -14.11 7.09
C VAL A 155 3.59 -13.94 8.60
N PHE A 156 3.74 -15.02 9.37
CA PHE A 156 3.60 -14.98 10.82
C PHE A 156 4.66 -14.07 11.46
N SER A 157 5.92 -14.20 11.05
CA SER A 157 7.02 -13.35 11.52
C SER A 157 6.74 -11.88 11.24
N TYR A 158 6.24 -11.54 10.04
CA TYR A 158 5.88 -10.18 9.71
C TYR A 158 4.73 -9.66 10.57
N ALA A 159 3.65 -10.44 10.74
CA ALA A 159 2.52 -10.07 11.58
C ALA A 159 2.92 -9.80 13.04
N MET A 160 3.89 -10.56 13.57
CA MET A 160 4.40 -10.41 14.94
C MET A 160 5.41 -9.27 15.11
N SER A 161 5.98 -8.74 14.03
CA SER A 161 7.07 -7.75 14.08
C SER A 161 6.62 -6.32 14.40
N ASN A 162 5.32 -6.05 14.52
CA ASN A 162 4.70 -4.71 14.59
C ASN A 162 5.02 -3.76 13.42
N GLN A 163 5.82 -4.17 12.43
CA GLN A 163 6.26 -3.31 11.32
C GLN A 163 5.11 -2.83 10.42
N GLY A 164 4.01 -3.58 10.33
CA GLY A 164 2.84 -3.17 9.55
C GLY A 164 2.10 -1.96 10.14
N TRP A 165 2.17 -1.75 11.47
CA TRP A 165 1.49 -0.66 12.17
C TRP A 165 2.38 0.57 12.36
N VAL A 166 3.69 0.37 12.54
CA VAL A 166 4.66 1.46 12.73
C VAL A 166 4.71 2.45 11.54
N GLN A 167 4.25 2.04 10.36
CA GLN A 167 4.20 2.91 9.18
C GLN A 167 3.13 4.03 9.26
N GLU A 168 2.29 4.08 10.29
CA GLU A 168 1.31 5.15 10.51
C GLU A 168 1.92 6.43 11.12
N GLU A 169 3.04 6.35 11.82
CA GLU A 169 3.59 7.49 12.55
C GLU A 169 4.78 8.13 11.83
N ASP A 170 4.48 8.97 10.84
CA ASP A 170 5.44 10.00 10.40
C ASP A 170 4.74 11.37 10.45
N PRO A 171 4.93 12.17 11.52
CA PRO A 171 4.21 13.43 11.72
C PRO A 171 4.59 14.57 10.75
N HIS A 172 5.50 14.35 9.81
CA HIS A 172 6.16 15.43 9.08
C HIS A 172 5.73 15.64 7.61
N SER A 173 4.75 14.90 7.09
CA SER A 173 4.32 15.05 5.68
C SER A 173 3.10 15.96 5.45
N THR A 174 2.61 16.68 6.47
CA THR A 174 1.53 17.67 6.28
C THR A 174 2.09 19.09 6.25
N ILE A 175 2.74 19.50 5.15
CA ILE A 175 2.98 20.92 4.87
C ILE A 175 2.63 21.25 3.41
N GLN A 176 1.60 22.10 3.31
CA GLN A 176 1.33 23.12 2.28
C GLN A 176 0.81 22.71 0.89
N LEU A 177 -0.51 22.54 0.82
CA LEU A 177 -1.31 22.97 -0.34
C LEU A 177 -2.55 23.73 0.15
N ALA A 178 -2.37 24.98 0.55
CA ALA A 178 -3.48 25.93 0.62
C ALA A 178 -2.99 27.38 0.48
N ARG A 179 -3.28 27.92 -0.71
CA ARG A 179 -3.62 29.33 -1.01
C ARG A 179 -2.49 30.36 -1.08
N GLY A 180 -2.11 30.68 -2.31
CA GLY A 180 -1.94 32.08 -2.69
C GLY A 180 -3.32 32.75 -2.87
N ASP A 181 -3.42 34.01 -2.45
CA ASP A 181 -4.01 35.11 -3.21
C ASP A 181 -3.79 36.44 -2.46
N ASP A 182 -3.61 37.49 -3.26
CA ASP A 182 -3.19 38.86 -2.98
C ASP A 182 -4.08 39.67 -2.02
N ALA A 183 -3.49 40.69 -1.35
CA ALA A 183 -3.94 42.09 -1.42
C ALA A 183 -3.12 43.05 -0.53
N SER A 184 -2.66 44.15 -1.15
CA SER A 184 -2.15 45.37 -0.50
C SER A 184 -3.14 46.10 0.42
N ARG A 185 -2.57 46.91 1.33
CA ARG A 185 -3.01 48.19 1.97
C ARG A 185 -2.97 48.08 3.51
N ASN A 186 -2.61 49.07 4.33
CA ASN A 186 -2.00 50.40 4.20
C ASN A 186 -1.73 50.92 5.65
N ILE A 187 -0.58 51.59 5.87
CA ILE A 187 -0.32 52.75 6.77
C ILE A 187 -0.83 52.78 8.24
N LYS A 188 0.06 52.93 9.25
CA LYS A 188 0.43 54.23 9.92
C LYS A 188 1.27 54.06 11.21
N GLY A 189 2.41 54.78 11.24
CA GLY A 189 2.94 55.50 12.42
C GLY A 189 3.86 54.72 13.38
N LYS A 190 4.90 55.28 14.00
CA LYS A 190 5.50 56.63 14.00
C LYS A 190 6.79 56.55 14.87
N THR A 191 7.85 57.29 14.49
CA THR A 191 8.98 57.84 15.33
C THR A 191 9.93 56.85 16.04
N ASP A 192 11.25 57.06 16.16
CA ASP A 192 12.12 58.21 15.89
C ASP A 192 13.61 57.79 15.89
N SER A 193 14.41 58.60 15.19
CA SER A 193 15.79 59.03 15.49
C SER A 193 17.06 58.24 15.11
N GLN A 194 17.94 59.03 14.47
CA GLN A 194 19.42 59.05 14.40
C GLN A 194 20.11 57.95 13.57
N ASP A 195 20.53 58.17 12.33
CA ASP A 195 21.50 59.14 11.76
C ASP A 195 22.96 58.80 12.08
N CYS A 196 23.68 58.27 11.07
CA CYS A 196 24.95 58.79 10.55
C CYS A 196 25.52 57.82 9.49
N LEU A 197 25.55 58.28 8.24
CA LEU A 197 26.42 57.81 7.18
C LEU A 197 27.85 58.29 7.48
N ASP A 198 28.87 57.45 7.29
CA ASP A 198 29.96 57.84 6.40
C ASP A 198 30.70 56.63 5.82
N GLN A 199 31.05 56.77 4.55
CA GLN A 199 31.84 55.86 3.74
C GLN A 199 33.31 56.33 3.78
N ARG A 200 34.27 55.40 3.84
CA ARG A 200 35.48 55.34 2.98
C ARG A 200 36.60 54.50 3.62
N GLU A 201 36.89 53.37 2.98
CA GLU A 201 38.24 52.78 2.81
C GLU A 201 39.10 53.68 1.88
N PRO A 202 40.41 53.46 1.65
CA PRO A 202 41.40 52.58 2.29
C PRO A 202 42.77 53.28 2.59
N ILE A 203 43.66 52.59 3.31
CA ILE A 203 45.11 52.30 3.08
C ILE A 203 45.72 51.83 4.41
#